data_AF-A0A158B8P7-F1
#
_entry.id   AF-A0A158B8P7-F1
#
_cell.length_a   1.000
_cell.length_b   1.000
_cell.length_c   1.000
_cell.angle_alpha   90.00
_cell.angle_beta   90.00
_cell.angle_gamma   90.00
#
_symmetry.space_group_name_H-M   'P 1'
#
loop_
_entity.id
_entity.type
_entity.pdbx_description
1 polymer ?
#
loop_
_entity_poly.entity_id
_entity_poly.type
_entity_poly.pdbx_seq_one_letter_code
_entity_poly.pdbx_strand_id
1 'polypeptide(L)'
;MALSSLSPTPVNLRALCKRVPVKAISSCRNLQNPTVTTMSLERRMKLVDVARRHGVAIIEDDAYGPLVAQRLPTIASLCPELTYHISATSKTLAPGLRLGYLLSPRDNAALCAEAVRTTPRRPGDNRGGAACR
;
A
#
# COMPACT_ATOMS: atom_id res chain seq x y z
N MET A 1 -17.04 -19.07 7.15
CA MET A 1 -16.25 -19.71 6.08
C MET A 1 -16.37 -18.84 4.82
N ALA A 2 -15.36 -18.22 4.20
CA ALA A 2 -13.96 -18.00 4.48
C ALA A 2 -13.63 -16.61 3.86
N LEU A 3 -13.22 -15.64 4.69
CA LEU A 3 -12.86 -14.27 4.27
C LEU A 3 -11.44 -14.19 3.66
N SER A 4 -10.91 -15.31 3.16
CA SER A 4 -9.59 -15.40 2.51
C SER A 4 -9.58 -14.85 1.08
N SER A 5 -10.72 -14.41 0.54
CA SER A 5 -10.90 -13.99 -0.85
C SER A 5 -10.45 -12.55 -1.17
N LEU A 6 -10.18 -11.71 -0.16
CA LEU A 6 -9.85 -10.29 -0.36
C LEU A 6 -8.35 -9.97 -0.32
N SER A 7 -7.48 -10.95 -0.04
CA SER A 7 -6.03 -10.78 -0.13
C SER A 7 -5.50 -11.57 -1.33
N PRO A 8 -5.04 -10.92 -2.42
CA PRO A 8 -4.57 -11.64 -3.59
C PRO A 8 -3.48 -12.63 -3.17
N THR A 9 -3.75 -13.92 -3.37
CA THR A 9 -2.73 -14.95 -3.25
C THR A 9 -1.79 -14.82 -4.45
N PRO A 10 -0.48 -15.05 -4.30
CA PRO A 10 0.46 -14.99 -5.43
C PRO A 10 0.03 -15.86 -6.63
N VAL A 11 -0.69 -16.95 -6.34
CA VAL A 11 -1.27 -17.88 -7.33
C VAL A 11 -2.36 -17.21 -8.16
N ASN A 12 -3.29 -16.48 -7.53
CA ASN A 12 -4.36 -15.79 -8.27
C ASN A 12 -3.80 -14.60 -9.07
N LEU A 13 -2.80 -13.91 -8.52
CA LEU A 13 -2.16 -12.78 -9.19
C LEU A 13 -1.51 -13.17 -10.53
N ARG A 14 -0.78 -14.29 -10.57
CA ARG A 14 -0.16 -14.78 -11.82
C ARG A 14 -1.21 -15.14 -12.88
N ALA A 15 -2.33 -15.72 -12.48
CA ALA A 15 -3.43 -16.04 -13.39
C ALA A 15 -4.13 -14.77 -13.92
N LEU A 16 -4.31 -13.75 -13.06
CA LEU A 16 -4.89 -12.47 -13.43
C LEU A 16 -4.00 -11.68 -14.40
N CYS A 17 -2.69 -11.64 -14.17
CA CYS A 17 -1.74 -10.94 -15.04
C CYS A 17 -1.69 -11.52 -16.46
N LYS A 18 -2.10 -12.78 -16.66
CA LYS A 18 -2.23 -13.40 -18.00
C LYS A 18 -3.52 -13.00 -18.72
N ARG A 19 -4.54 -12.57 -17.99
CA ARG A 19 -5.89 -12.29 -18.54
C ARG A 19 -6.14 -10.80 -18.73
N VAL A 20 -5.53 -9.97 -17.89
CA VAL A 20 -5.76 -8.53 -17.85
C VAL A 20 -4.44 -7.83 -17.56
N PRO A 21 -4.15 -6.66 -18.18
CA PRO A 21 -3.01 -5.84 -17.79
C PRO A 21 -3.22 -5.27 -16.38
N VAL A 22 -2.63 -5.92 -15.37
CA VAL A 22 -2.67 -5.47 -13.97
C VAL A 22 -1.64 -4.37 -13.79
N LYS A 23 -2.09 -3.16 -13.45
CA LYS A 23 -1.19 -2.00 -13.25
C LYS A 23 -0.61 -1.91 -11.84
N ALA A 24 -1.38 -2.32 -10.83
CA ALA A 24 -0.97 -2.23 -9.44
C ALA A 24 -1.68 -3.26 -8.55
N ILE A 25 -1.06 -3.58 -7.42
CA ILE A 25 -1.64 -4.44 -6.36
C ILE A 25 -1.58 -3.68 -5.05
N SER A 26 -2.70 -3.52 -4.37
CA SER A 26 -2.73 -2.98 -3.01
C SER A 26 -2.77 -4.10 -1.98
N SER A 27 -1.97 -4.00 -0.91
CA SER A 27 -2.13 -4.88 0.24
C SER A 27 -1.67 -4.27 1.55
N CYS A 28 -2.53 -4.41 2.57
CA CYS A 28 -2.13 -4.30 3.97
C CYS A 28 -1.36 -5.58 4.36
N ARG A 29 -0.17 -5.46 4.95
CA ARG A 29 0.70 -6.63 5.23
C ARG A 29 0.83 -7.00 6.69
N ASN A 30 0.66 -6.03 7.57
CA ASN A 30 0.64 -6.21 9.01
C ASN A 30 -0.77 -5.89 9.50
N LEU A 31 -1.39 -6.83 10.23
CA LEU A 31 -2.74 -6.70 10.76
C LEU A 31 -3.76 -6.27 9.69
N GLN A 32 -3.81 -7.00 8.56
CA GLN A 32 -4.67 -6.68 7.42
C GLN A 32 -6.10 -6.43 7.88
N ASN A 33 -6.64 -5.23 7.67
CA ASN A 33 -8.03 -4.95 7.97
C ASN A 33 -8.95 -5.61 6.91
N PRO A 34 -10.00 -6.38 7.25
CA PRO A 34 -10.51 -6.72 8.59
C PRO A 34 -10.01 -8.05 9.17
N THR A 35 -9.22 -8.82 8.42
CA THR A 35 -8.82 -10.19 8.78
C THR A 35 -7.79 -10.28 9.92
N VAL A 36 -7.17 -9.16 10.30
CA VAL A 36 -6.07 -9.01 11.28
C VAL A 36 -4.86 -9.92 10.95
N THR A 37 -4.78 -10.44 9.73
CA THR A 37 -3.74 -11.36 9.32
C THR A 37 -2.46 -10.62 8.93
N THR A 38 -1.31 -11.16 9.34
CA THR A 38 0.01 -10.68 8.91
C THR A 38 0.60 -11.62 7.87
N MET A 39 1.11 -11.06 6.78
CA MET A 39 1.70 -11.83 5.69
C MET A 39 3.10 -12.33 6.05
N SER A 40 3.33 -13.64 5.92
CA SER A 40 4.65 -14.27 6.10
C SER A 40 5.69 -13.75 5.10
N LEU A 41 6.97 -13.82 5.48
CA LEU A 41 8.08 -13.37 4.63
C LEU A 41 8.12 -14.13 3.29
N GLU A 42 7.93 -15.45 3.31
CA GLU A 42 7.89 -16.28 2.10
C GLU A 42 6.84 -15.78 1.09
N ARG A 43 5.65 -15.40 1.58
CA ARG A 43 4.58 -14.89 0.72
C ARG A 43 4.90 -13.49 0.19
N ARG A 44 5.60 -12.66 0.95
CA ARG A 44 6.12 -11.35 0.48
C ARG A 44 7.11 -11.56 -0.67
N MET A 45 8.07 -12.48 -0.52
CA MET A 45 9.05 -12.81 -1.56
C MET A 45 8.39 -13.34 -2.83
N LYS A 46 7.41 -14.25 -2.72
CA LYS A 46 6.64 -14.74 -3.86
C LYS A 46 5.88 -13.62 -4.60
N LEU A 47 5.32 -12.66 -3.87
CA LEU A 47 4.69 -11.51 -4.50
C LEU A 47 5.71 -10.63 -5.24
N VAL A 48 6.86 -10.36 -4.63
CA VAL A 48 7.94 -9.58 -5.25
C VAL A 48 8.42 -10.24 -6.54
N ASP A 49 8.61 -11.56 -6.56
CA ASP A 49 8.97 -12.29 -7.79
C ASP A 49 7.93 -12.11 -8.90
N VAL A 50 6.64 -12.25 -8.59
CA VAL A 50 5.57 -12.04 -9.58
C VAL A 50 5.52 -10.59 -10.05
N ALA A 51 5.63 -9.62 -9.14
CA ALA A 51 5.58 -8.21 -9.48
C ALA A 51 6.74 -7.80 -10.40
N ARG A 52 7.96 -8.26 -10.11
CA ARG A 52 9.14 -8.03 -10.97
C ARG A 52 8.96 -8.64 -12.35
N ARG A 53 8.49 -9.88 -12.45
CA ARG A 53 8.29 -10.57 -13.74
C ARG A 53 7.28 -9.89 -14.65
N HIS A 54 6.28 -9.22 -14.07
CA HIS A 54 5.18 -8.62 -14.80
C HIS A 54 5.19 -7.08 -14.80
N GLY A 55 6.21 -6.45 -14.20
CA GLY A 55 6.31 -4.99 -14.10
C GLY A 55 5.14 -4.35 -13.33
N VAL A 56 4.58 -5.06 -12.34
CA VAL A 56 3.38 -4.61 -11.62
C VAL A 56 3.78 -3.80 -10.39
N ALA A 57 3.23 -2.60 -10.25
CA ALA A 57 3.46 -1.78 -9.07
C ALA A 57 2.82 -2.39 -7.82
N ILE A 58 3.47 -2.27 -6.67
CA ILE A 58 2.95 -2.72 -5.38
C ILE A 58 2.63 -1.50 -4.52
N ILE A 59 1.42 -1.41 -4.01
CA ILE A 59 1.00 -0.43 -3.01
C ILE A 59 0.93 -1.17 -1.67
N GLU A 60 1.89 -0.90 -0.80
CA GLU A 60 1.98 -1.45 0.53
C GLU A 60 1.36 -0.47 1.53
N ASP A 61 0.32 -0.92 2.25
CA ASP A 61 -0.27 -0.19 3.38
C ASP A 61 0.25 -0.78 4.69
N ASP A 62 1.00 0.03 5.44
CA ASP A 62 1.58 -0.32 6.74
C ASP A 62 1.10 0.63 7.85
N ALA A 63 -0.19 0.98 7.86
CA ALA A 63 -0.78 1.81 8.92
C ALA A 63 -0.63 1.23 10.34
N TYR A 64 -0.51 -0.10 10.47
CA TYR A 64 -0.37 -0.79 11.75
C TYR A 64 1.05 -1.26 12.06
N GLY A 65 1.99 -1.07 11.14
CA GLY A 65 3.36 -1.57 11.29
C GLY A 65 4.04 -1.19 12.60
N PRO A 66 3.95 0.07 13.07
CA PRO A 66 4.56 0.49 14.33
C PRO A 66 3.99 -0.22 15.57
N LEU A 67 2.81 -0.87 15.49
CA LEU A 67 2.23 -1.63 16.60
C LEU A 67 2.75 -3.08 16.68
N VAL A 68 3.50 -3.54 15.68
CA VAL A 68 3.97 -4.93 15.61
C VAL A 68 5.34 -5.05 16.29
N ALA A 69 5.40 -5.81 17.39
CA ALA A 69 6.62 -6.01 18.17
C ALA A 69 7.76 -6.70 17.38
N GLN A 70 7.43 -7.70 16.56
CA GLN A 70 8.39 -8.37 15.67
C GLN A 70 8.08 -8.05 14.21
N ARG A 71 8.68 -6.97 13.72
CA ARG A 71 8.46 -6.50 12.35
C ARG A 71 9.21 -7.38 11.34
N LEU A 72 8.45 -7.95 10.41
CA LEU A 72 9.01 -8.56 9.20
C LEU A 72 9.43 -7.48 8.19
N PRO A 73 10.46 -7.73 7.35
CA PRO A 73 10.87 -6.81 6.28
C PRO A 73 9.69 -6.38 5.41
N THR A 74 9.54 -5.07 5.20
CA THR A 74 8.51 -4.50 4.34
C THR A 74 8.76 -4.89 2.88
N ILE A 75 7.72 -4.85 2.05
CA ILE A 75 7.90 -5.08 0.62
C ILE A 75 8.73 -3.95 0.00
N ALA A 76 8.58 -2.72 0.51
CA ALA A 76 9.43 -1.62 0.10
C ALA A 76 10.92 -1.86 0.34
N SER A 77 11.32 -2.63 1.36
CA SER A 77 12.73 -3.01 1.54
C SER A 77 13.17 -4.14 0.62
N LEU A 78 12.25 -5.01 0.19
CA LEU A 78 12.53 -6.14 -0.70
C LEU A 78 12.49 -5.78 -2.20
N CYS A 79 11.69 -4.77 -2.56
CA CYS A 79 11.39 -4.35 -3.94
C CYS A 79 11.17 -2.83 -4.04
N PRO A 80 12.17 -2.00 -3.71
CA PRO A 80 12.05 -0.54 -3.70
C PRO A 80 11.72 0.07 -5.07
N GLU A 81 12.06 -0.62 -6.16
CA GLU A 81 11.91 -0.16 -7.54
C GLU A 81 10.46 -0.18 -8.04
N LEU A 82 9.60 -1.01 -7.45
CA LEU A 82 8.19 -1.16 -7.84
C LEU A 82 7.20 -0.87 -6.71
N THR A 83 7.67 -0.57 -5.51
CA THR A 83 6.83 -0.47 -4.32
C THR A 83 6.59 0.96 -3.86
N TYR A 84 5.32 1.30 -3.71
CA TYR A 84 4.81 2.47 -3.02
C TYR A 84 4.41 2.07 -1.61
N HIS A 85 5.09 2.56 -0.59
CA HIS A 85 4.80 2.24 0.80
C HIS A 85 4.14 3.42 1.50
N ILE A 86 2.94 3.18 2.03
CA ILE A 86 2.09 4.18 2.68
C ILE A 86 1.94 3.80 4.15
N SER A 87 2.12 4.77 5.04
CA SER A 87 1.78 4.60 6.45
C SER A 87 1.20 5.89 7.02
N ALA A 88 0.45 5.77 8.12
CA ALA A 88 -0.26 6.86 8.76
C ALA A 88 -0.13 6.77 10.28
N THR A 89 -0.10 7.93 10.94
CA THR A 89 -0.01 8.02 12.40
C THR A 89 -1.37 7.89 13.09
N SER A 90 -2.45 7.84 12.31
CA SER A 90 -3.83 7.83 12.84
C SER A 90 -4.16 6.63 13.72
N LYS A 91 -3.41 5.52 13.58
CA LYS A 91 -3.63 4.27 14.33
C LYS A 91 -2.52 3.96 15.33
N THR A 92 -1.48 4.79 15.39
CA THR A 92 -0.27 4.51 16.17
C THR A 92 0.10 5.63 17.13
N LEU A 93 -0.29 6.87 16.84
CA LEU A 93 0.05 8.04 17.65
C LEU A 93 -1.21 8.81 18.09
N ALA A 94 -1.86 9.52 17.18
CA ALA A 94 -3.14 10.16 17.47
C ALA A 94 -3.95 10.36 16.17
N PRO A 95 -5.25 10.00 16.14
CA PRO A 95 -6.09 10.16 14.95
C PRO A 95 -6.23 11.61 14.48
N GLY A 96 -6.10 12.58 15.40
CA GLY A 96 -6.23 14.02 15.13
C GLY A 96 -5.05 14.66 14.38
N LEU A 97 -3.88 14.00 14.32
CA LEU A 97 -2.70 14.55 13.65
C LEU A 97 -2.84 14.64 12.13
N ARG A 98 -3.67 13.77 11.54
CA ARG A 98 -3.88 13.68 10.08
C ARG A 98 -2.56 13.60 9.28
N LEU A 99 -1.55 12.95 9.87
CA LEU A 99 -0.21 12.81 9.30
C LEU A 99 -0.03 11.40 8.71
N GLY A 100 0.52 11.34 7.51
CA GLY A 100 0.96 10.12 6.86
C GLY A 100 2.14 10.40 5.94
N TYR A 101 2.82 9.35 5.51
CA TYR A 101 3.95 9.45 4.60
C TYR A 101 3.85 8.39 3.50
N LEU A 102 4.46 8.70 2.36
CA LEU A 102 4.56 7.84 1.19
C LEU A 102 6.03 7.72 0.81
N LEU A 103 6.54 6.50 0.75
CA LEU A 103 7.77 6.16 0.07
C LEU A 103 7.39 5.68 -1.33
N SER A 104 8.01 6.25 -2.37
CA SER A 104 7.79 5.86 -3.77
C SER A 104 9.07 5.35 -4.41
N PRO A 105 8.98 4.63 -5.54
CA PRO A 105 10.12 4.42 -6.43
C PRO A 105 10.75 5.77 -6.81
N ARG A 106 12.08 5.78 -6.99
CA ARG A 106 12.86 7.02 -7.21
C ARG A 106 12.32 7.86 -8.36
N ASP A 107 12.00 7.23 -9.47
CA ASP A 107 11.57 7.90 -10.70
C ASP A 107 10.18 8.54 -10.57
N ASN A 108 9.38 8.08 -9.59
CA ASN A 108 8.01 8.55 -9.38
C ASN A 108 7.89 9.55 -8.22
N ALA A 109 8.99 9.88 -7.53
CA ALA A 109 8.96 10.74 -6.34
C ALA A 109 8.42 12.14 -6.61
N ALA A 110 8.86 12.79 -7.69
CA ALA A 110 8.38 14.12 -8.05
C ALA A 110 6.87 14.12 -8.38
N LEU A 111 6.43 13.10 -9.10
CA LEU A 111 5.04 12.93 -9.53
C LEU A 111 4.12 12.66 -8.33
N CYS A 112 4.56 11.81 -7.39
CA CYS A 112 3.87 11.58 -6.12
C CYS A 112 3.81 12.85 -5.26
N ALA A 113 4.91 13.59 -5.15
CA ALA A 113 4.95 14.83 -4.38
C ALA A 113 3.97 15.87 -4.96
N GLU A 114 3.85 15.94 -6.28
CA GLU A 114 2.89 16.83 -6.93
C GLU A 114 1.45 16.40 -6.68
N ALA A 115 1.14 15.12 -6.81
CA ALA A 115 -0.18 14.59 -6.49
C ALA A 115 -0.59 14.91 -5.04
N VAL A 116 0.35 14.80 -4.09
CA VAL A 116 0.13 15.14 -2.67
C VAL A 116 -0.03 16.65 -2.44
N ARG A 117 0.48 17.52 -3.32
CA ARG A 117 0.25 18.97 -3.20
C ARG A 117 -1.11 19.40 -3.74
N THR A 118 -1.57 18.77 -4.82
CA THR A 118 -2.74 19.21 -5.57
C THR A 118 -4.04 18.55 -5.12
N THR A 119 -3.97 17.32 -4.59
CA THR A 119 -5.14 16.46 -4.37
C THR A 119 -5.69 16.49 -2.93
N PRO A 120 -4.86 16.47 -1.86
CA PRO A 120 -5.38 16.39 -0.51
C PRO A 120 -6.11 17.67 -0.09
N ARG A 121 -7.36 17.50 0.34
CA ARG A 121 -8.10 18.56 1.03
C ARG A 121 -7.38 18.88 2.35
N ARG A 122 -6.95 20.14 2.51
CA ARG A 122 -6.26 20.59 3.74
C ARG A 122 -7.14 20.32 4.97
N PRO A 123 -6.59 19.76 6.07
CA PRO A 123 -7.30 19.67 7.34
C PRO A 123 -7.69 21.09 7.79
N GLY A 124 -9.00 21.38 7.89
CA GLY A 124 -9.52 22.70 8.29
C GLY A 124 -10.10 23.58 7.17
N ASP A 125 -10.10 23.14 5.89
CA ASP A 125 -10.79 23.90 4.83
C ASP A 125 -12.32 23.65 4.88
N ASN A 126 -13.02 24.56 5.59
CA ASN A 126 -14.47 24.57 5.79
C ASN A 126 -15.25 25.22 4.63
N ARG A 127 -14.65 25.43 3.47
CA ARG A 127 -15.40 25.89 2.29
C ARG A 127 -16.35 24.78 1.82
N GLY A 128 -17.64 25.08 1.97
CA GLY A 128 -18.75 24.28 1.48
C GLY A 128 -18.59 23.95 0.00
N GLY A 129 -19.11 22.78 -0.38
CA GLY A 129 -18.86 22.17 -1.67
C GLY A 129 -19.17 23.08 -2.85
N ALA A 130 -18.21 23.18 -3.78
CA ALA A 130 -18.43 23.36 -5.21
C ALA A 130 -17.05 23.45 -5.87
N ALA A 131 -16.63 22.38 -6.55
CA ALA A 131 -15.74 22.48 -7.71
C ALA A 131 -15.61 21.09 -8.35
N CYS A 132 -16.64 20.72 -9.10
CA CYS A 132 -16.51 19.80 -10.22
C CYS A 132 -16.99 20.58 -11.45
N ARG A 133 -16.05 21.19 -12.17
CA ARG A 133 -16.13 21.53 -13.60
C ARG A 133 -14.72 21.52 -14.15
#